data_AF-A0A0S8J7Z9-F1
#
_entry.id   AF-A0A0S8J7Z9-F1
#
_cell.length_a   1.000
_cell.length_b   1.000
_cell.length_c   1.000
_cell.angle_alpha   90.00
_cell.angle_beta   90.00
_cell.angle_gamma   90.00
#
_symmetry.space_group_name_H-M   'P 1'
#
loop_
_entity.id
_entity.type
_entity.pdbx_description
1 polymer ?
#
loop_
_entity_poly.entity_id
_entity_poly.type
_entity_poly.pdbx_seq_one_letter_code
_entity_poly.pdbx_strand_id
1 'polypeptide(L)'
;MGTYVIKEIVQPDPVPQNTAVLVASGDLRLSANQTCWPAQAAMEKKLVDAFEKEGWVIIRGHPYDPIEKHGFISSQRMGMKVFENIHPD
;
A
#
# COMPACT_ATOMS: atom_id res chain seq x y z
N MET A 1 38.19 0.02 17.52
CA MET A 1 36.89 -0.68 17.47
C MET A 1 35.87 0.33 17.01
N GLY A 2 35.28 0.15 15.82
CA GLY A 2 34.30 1.10 15.30
C GLY A 2 33.02 1.04 16.12
N THR A 3 32.62 2.15 16.71
CA THR A 3 31.32 2.29 17.39
C THR A 3 30.21 2.20 16.36
N TYR A 4 29.48 1.09 16.36
CA TYR A 4 28.28 0.93 15.55
C TYR A 4 27.13 1.68 16.23
N VAL A 5 26.65 2.75 15.59
CA VAL A 5 25.48 3.51 16.05
C VAL A 5 24.24 2.87 15.45
N ILE A 6 23.43 2.23 16.29
CA ILE A 6 22.11 1.73 15.90
C ILE A 6 21.22 2.95 15.67
N LYS A 7 20.61 3.05 14.48
CA LYS A 7 19.62 4.10 14.20
C LYS A 7 18.34 3.80 14.97
N GLU A 8 17.77 4.83 15.60
CA GLU A 8 16.41 4.75 16.15
C GLU A 8 15.41 4.52 15.02
N ILE A 9 14.47 3.61 15.28
CA ILE A 9 13.35 3.33 14.38
C ILE A 9 12.30 4.40 14.63
N VAL A 10 12.07 5.26 13.65
CA VAL A 10 10.96 6.22 13.69
C VAL A 10 9.69 5.47 13.31
N GLN A 11 8.72 5.43 14.23
CA GLN A 11 7.41 4.86 13.93
C GLN A 11 6.56 5.92 13.21
N PRO A 12 5.88 5.59 12.10
CA PRO A 12 4.97 6.52 11.43
C PRO A 12 3.78 6.82 12.36
N ASP A 13 3.11 7.95 12.18
CA ASP A 13 1.96 8.33 13.02
C ASP A 13 0.72 7.44 12.74
N PRO A 14 -0.13 7.18 13.76
CA PRO A 14 -1.39 6.44 13.57
C PRO A 14 -2.31 7.07 12.52
N VAL A 15 -3.07 6.22 11.82
CA VAL A 15 -4.14 6.70 10.95
C VAL A 15 -5.32 7.22 11.79
N PRO A 16 -6.11 8.18 11.27
CA PRO A 16 -7.31 8.64 11.96
C PRO A 16 -8.28 7.49 12.24
N GLN A 17 -9.12 7.68 13.26
CA GLN A 17 -10.17 6.72 13.60
C GLN A 17 -11.04 6.38 12.36
N ASN A 18 -11.45 5.12 12.25
CA ASN A 18 -12.21 4.58 11.13
C ASN A 18 -11.52 4.73 9.76
N THR A 19 -10.19 4.72 9.72
CA THR A 19 -9.41 4.71 8.48
C THR A 19 -8.75 3.36 8.26
N ALA A 20 -8.88 2.80 7.07
CA ALA A 20 -8.20 1.58 6.65
C ALA A 20 -7.17 1.89 5.54
N VAL A 21 -5.97 1.30 5.65
CA VAL A 21 -4.94 1.40 4.61
C VAL A 21 -5.04 0.22 3.65
N LEU A 22 -5.36 0.51 2.39
CA LEU A 22 -5.42 -0.49 1.33
C LEU A 22 -4.02 -0.77 0.77
N VAL A 23 -3.61 -2.04 0.84
CA VAL A 23 -2.36 -2.53 0.25
C VAL A 23 -2.67 -3.67 -0.72
N ALA A 24 -2.30 -3.49 -1.99
CA ALA A 24 -2.44 -4.51 -3.02
C ALA A 24 -1.06 -5.09 -3.45
N SER A 25 -0.86 -6.39 -3.25
CA SER A 25 0.34 -7.12 -3.69
C SER A 25 0.17 -7.66 -5.11
N GLY A 26 1.21 -7.58 -5.93
CA GLY A 26 1.21 -8.05 -7.31
C GLY A 26 1.98 -9.35 -7.54
N ASP A 27 1.95 -9.81 -8.79
CA ASP A 27 2.78 -10.88 -9.35
C ASP A 27 4.19 -10.35 -9.70
N LEU A 28 5.16 -11.25 -9.86
CA LEU A 28 6.51 -10.90 -10.30
C LEU A 28 6.57 -10.56 -11.80
N ARG A 29 5.55 -10.96 -12.58
CA ARG A 29 5.45 -10.69 -14.02
C ARG A 29 4.70 -9.40 -14.25
N LEU A 30 5.40 -8.41 -14.83
CA LEU A 30 4.82 -7.11 -15.20
C LEU A 30 3.53 -7.23 -16.03
N SER A 31 3.51 -8.14 -17.02
CA SER A 31 2.35 -8.32 -17.90
C SER A 31 1.10 -8.82 -17.15
N ALA A 32 1.27 -9.67 -16.14
CA ALA A 32 0.18 -10.14 -15.30
C ALA A 32 -0.40 -8.97 -14.48
N ASN A 33 0.45 -8.16 -13.87
CA ASN A 33 0.03 -6.98 -13.11
C ASN A 33 -0.71 -5.97 -13.98
N GLN A 34 -0.19 -5.66 -15.17
CA GLN A 34 -0.84 -4.76 -16.13
C GLN A 34 -2.22 -5.27 -16.57
N THR A 35 -2.33 -6.58 -16.81
CA THR A 35 -3.58 -7.21 -17.25
C THR A 35 -4.63 -7.23 -16.14
N CYS A 36 -4.23 -7.51 -14.90
CA CYS A 36 -5.12 -7.59 -13.76
C CYS A 36 -5.48 -6.23 -13.16
N TRP A 37 -4.68 -5.18 -13.43
CA TRP A 37 -4.85 -3.87 -12.83
C TRP A 37 -6.26 -3.25 -13.02
N PRO A 38 -6.88 -3.27 -14.21
CA PRO A 38 -8.22 -2.71 -14.37
C PRO A 38 -9.27 -3.38 -13.47
N ALA A 39 -9.16 -4.70 -13.28
CA ALA A 39 -10.07 -5.44 -12.41
C ALA A 39 -9.84 -5.09 -10.93
N GLN A 40 -8.59 -4.98 -10.51
CA GLN A 40 -8.21 -4.53 -9.17
C GLN A 40 -8.78 -3.13 -8.90
N ALA A 41 -8.52 -2.15 -9.78
CA ALA A 41 -9.01 -0.77 -9.60
C ALA A 41 -10.54 -0.70 -9.54
N ALA A 42 -11.25 -1.50 -10.34
CA ALA A 42 -12.71 -1.56 -10.30
C ALA A 42 -13.24 -2.16 -8.98
N MET A 43 -12.57 -3.18 -8.43
CA MET A 43 -12.89 -3.74 -7.13
C MET A 43 -12.61 -2.73 -6.01
N GLU A 44 -11.47 -2.03 -6.05
CA GLU A 44 -11.09 -1.04 -5.04
C GLU A 44 -12.08 0.12 -4.99
N LYS A 45 -12.59 0.58 -6.13
CA LYS A 45 -13.66 1.58 -6.15
C LYS A 45 -14.91 1.11 -5.39
N LYS A 46 -15.36 -0.13 -5.65
CA LYS A 46 -16.50 -0.72 -4.94
C LYS A 46 -16.23 -0.88 -3.44
N LEU A 47 -14.98 -1.18 -3.09
CA LEU A 47 -14.56 -1.32 -1.70
C LEU A 47 -14.62 0.02 -0.97
N VAL A 48 -14.13 1.10 -1.58
CA VAL A 48 -14.25 2.47 -1.05
C VAL A 48 -15.73 2.81 -0.83
N ASP A 49 -16.56 2.64 -1.87
CA ASP A 49 -18.01 2.93 -1.78
C ASP A 49 -18.72 2.10 -0.68
N ALA A 50 -18.24 0.88 -0.40
CA ALA A 50 -18.80 0.02 0.64
C ALA A 50 -18.37 0.46 2.04
N PHE A 51 -17.09 0.79 2.23
CA PHE A 51 -16.57 1.21 3.53
C PHE A 51 -17.09 2.60 3.93
N GLU A 52 -17.24 3.52 2.96
CA GLU A 52 -17.82 4.84 3.22
C GLU A 52 -19.25 4.74 3.78
N LYS A 53 -20.05 3.77 3.33
CA LYS A 53 -21.40 3.53 3.86
C LYS A 53 -21.42 3.06 5.31
N GLU A 54 -20.36 2.39 5.73
CA GLU A 54 -20.15 1.93 7.11
C GLU A 54 -19.42 2.98 7.97
N GLY A 55 -19.19 4.19 7.44
CA GLY A 55 -18.50 5.26 8.15
C GLY A 55 -16.98 5.08 8.23
N TRP A 56 -16.39 4.34 7.29
CA TRP A 56 -14.95 4.15 7.16
C TRP A 56 -14.36 4.87 5.95
N VAL A 57 -13.11 5.33 6.08
CA VAL A 57 -12.33 5.91 4.98
C VAL A 57 -11.26 4.91 4.57
N ILE A 58 -11.10 4.67 3.27
CA ILE A 58 -9.99 3.88 2.74
C ILE A 58 -8.94 4.82 2.14
N ILE A 59 -7.70 4.70 2.61
CA ILE A 59 -6.54 5.35 2.00
C ILE A 59 -5.66 4.32 1.30
N ARG A 60 -5.12 4.65 0.13
CA ARG A 60 -4.22 3.74 -0.59
C ARG A 60 -2.79 3.87 -0.05
N GLY A 61 -2.19 2.76 0.39
CA GLY A 61 -0.84 2.75 0.98
C GLY A 61 0.29 2.92 -0.03
N HIS A 62 0.02 2.79 -1.33
CA HIS A 62 1.01 2.99 -2.40
C HIS A 62 0.36 3.50 -3.68
N PRO A 63 1.00 4.41 -4.42
CA PRO A 63 0.40 5.02 -5.60
C PRO A 63 0.37 4.06 -6.80
N TYR A 64 -0.46 4.40 -7.78
CA TYR A 64 -0.36 3.81 -9.12
C TYR A 64 0.94 4.27 -9.80
N ASP A 65 1.66 3.33 -10.42
CA ASP A 65 2.85 3.64 -11.20
C ASP A 65 2.49 3.85 -12.68
N PRO A 66 2.68 5.07 -13.25
CA PRO A 66 2.37 5.36 -14.65
C PRO A 66 3.34 4.72 -15.65
N ILE A 67 4.54 4.33 -15.22
CA ILE A 67 5.56 3.66 -16.03
C ILE A 67 5.25 2.17 -16.10
N GLU A 68 5.04 1.52 -14.96
CA GLU A 68 4.70 0.08 -14.88
C GLU A 68 3.24 -0.19 -15.26
N LYS A 69 2.39 0.83 -15.24
CA LYS A 69 0.96 0.80 -15.58
C LYS A 69 0.10 -0.06 -14.66
N HIS A 70 0.44 -0.09 -13.37
CA HIS A 70 -0.36 -0.74 -12.34
C HIS A 70 -0.10 -0.11 -10.96
N GLY A 71 -1.01 -0.33 -10.01
CA GLY A 71 -0.85 0.06 -8.62
C GLY A 71 -0.68 -1.11 -7.67
N PHE A 72 0.08 -2.13 -8.06
CA PHE A 72 0.47 -3.25 -7.21
C PHE A 72 1.88 -3.06 -6.65
N ILE A 73 2.15 -3.65 -5.48
CA ILE A 73 3.52 -3.88 -5.01
C ILE A 73 4.14 -4.98 -5.85
N SER A 74 5.13 -4.64 -6.67
CA SER A 74 5.80 -5.57 -7.61
C SER A 74 7.09 -6.18 -7.06
N SER A 75 7.57 -5.76 -5.89
CA SER A 75 8.79 -6.32 -5.28
C SER A 75 8.78 -6.30 -3.75
N GLN A 76 9.56 -7.21 -3.14
CA GLN A 76 9.75 -7.24 -1.68
C GLN A 76 10.29 -5.91 -1.15
N ARG A 77 11.28 -5.31 -1.83
CA ARG A 77 11.86 -4.01 -1.43
C ARG A 77 10.82 -2.89 -1.44
N MET A 78 9.94 -2.88 -2.44
CA MET A 78 8.82 -1.94 -2.48
C MET A 78 7.86 -2.19 -1.31
N GLY A 79 7.51 -3.46 -1.04
CA GLY A 79 6.68 -3.83 0.10
C GLY A 79 7.23 -3.32 1.43
N MET A 80 8.54 -3.52 1.68
CA MET A 80 9.19 -2.99 2.88
C MET A 80 9.03 -1.47 3.01
N LYS A 81 9.24 -0.71 1.92
CA LYS A 81 9.06 0.76 1.92
C LYS A 81 7.62 1.19 2.15
N VAL A 82 6.65 0.41 1.66
CA VAL A 82 5.22 0.70 1.91
C VAL A 82 4.92 0.54 3.40
N PHE A 83 5.28 -0.60 3.99
CA PHE A 83 4.99 -0.86 5.41
C PHE A 83 5.81 -0.02 6.38
N GLU A 84 7.00 0.47 5.98
CA GLU A 84 7.78 1.45 6.75
C GLU A 84 6.98 2.74 7.04
N ASN A 85 6.00 3.08 6.20
CA ASN A 85 5.19 4.29 6.32
C ASN A 85 3.77 4.03 6.86
N ILE A 86 3.46 2.82 7.34
CA ILE A 86 2.15 2.46 7.89
C ILE A 86 2.31 2.18 9.39
N HIS A 87 1.51 2.85 10.22
CA HIS A 87 1.50 2.60 11.67
C HIS A 87 1.13 1.12 11.95
N PRO A 88 1.82 0.44 12.90
CA PRO A 88 1.60 -0.98 13.15
C PRO A 88 0.26 -1.31 13.84
N ASP A 89 -0.34 -0.34 14.55
CA ASP A 89 -1.71 -0.41 15.12
C ASP A 89 -2.72 0.42 14.31
#